data_AF-A0A959N3R2-F1
#
_entry.id   AF-A0A959N3R2-F1
#
_cell.length_a   1.000
_cell.length_b   1.000
_cell.length_c   1.000
_cell.angle_alpha   90.00
_cell.angle_beta   90.00
_cell.angle_gamma   90.00
#
_symmetry.space_group_name_H-M   'P 1'
#
loop_
_entity.id
_entity.type
_entity.pdbx_description
1 polymer ?
#
loop_
_entity_poly.entity_id
_entity_poly.type
_entity_poly.pdbx_seq_one_letter_code
_entity_poly.pdbx_strand_id
1 'polypeptide(L)'
;MYKFRKGISKRNRFENLARTLTIFAGSTTAFMLALTTVLIWGISGPLFKFSMSWLLMINTGTTISTFLMVFLIQRAQNKESLALQLKLNEIIAATTGASNRLVDIENLSEEDLKLLKVQYSKLTILFEEDYDIKQEHSVEETDT
;
A
#
# COMPACT_ATOMS: atom_id res chain seq x y z
N MET A 1 13.99 25.05 7.19
CA MET A 1 13.59 25.38 5.80
C MET A 1 14.24 24.37 4.85
N TYR A 2 13.57 23.25 4.56
CA TYR A 2 14.14 22.18 3.71
C TYR A 2 14.04 22.55 2.23
N LYS A 3 15.20 22.65 1.57
CA LYS A 3 15.34 23.05 0.16
C LYS A 3 15.23 21.80 -0.72
N PHE A 4 14.04 21.52 -1.25
CA PHE A 4 13.83 20.44 -2.21
C PHE A 4 14.57 20.74 -3.53
N ARG A 5 15.71 20.07 -3.73
CA ARG A 5 16.51 20.14 -4.96
C ARG A 5 15.83 19.28 -6.04
N LYS A 6 15.16 19.93 -7.01
CA LYS A 6 14.61 19.28 -8.22
C LYS A 6 15.75 18.71 -9.07
N GLY A 7 15.88 17.38 -9.07
CA GLY A 7 16.65 16.64 -10.08
C GLY A 7 15.84 16.43 -11.35
N ILE A 8 16.42 16.79 -12.49
CA ILE A 8 15.79 16.86 -13.81
C ILE A 8 15.56 15.45 -14.41
N SER A 9 14.29 15.11 -14.59
CA SER A 9 13.64 14.68 -15.85
C SER A 9 14.39 13.74 -16.83
N LYS A 10 14.57 12.47 -16.43
CA LYS A 10 14.51 11.33 -17.39
C LYS A 10 13.55 10.19 -16.98
N ARG A 11 13.01 10.23 -15.76
CA ARG A 11 12.04 9.23 -15.23
C ARG A 11 10.60 9.41 -15.71
N ASN A 12 10.24 10.58 -16.23
CA ASN A 12 8.84 10.96 -16.48
C ASN A 12 8.12 10.13 -17.54
N ARG A 13 8.80 9.58 -18.58
CA ARG A 13 8.08 8.88 -19.66
C ARG A 13 7.61 7.48 -19.25
N PHE A 14 8.48 6.69 -18.65
CA PHE A 14 8.09 5.37 -18.13
C PHE A 14 7.15 5.51 -16.94
N GLU A 15 7.38 6.51 -16.08
CA GLU A 15 6.47 6.81 -14.98
C GLU A 15 5.08 7.25 -15.43
N ASN A 16 4.99 8.13 -16.44
CA ASN A 16 3.71 8.53 -17.00
C ASN A 16 3.04 7.40 -17.74
N LEU A 17 3.76 6.62 -18.55
CA LEU A 17 3.19 5.47 -19.25
C LEU A 17 2.61 4.47 -18.26
N ALA A 18 3.39 4.04 -17.28
CA ALA A 18 2.91 3.07 -16.30
C ALA A 18 1.82 3.66 -15.40
N ARG A 19 1.84 4.96 -15.06
CA ARG A 19 0.71 5.63 -14.38
C ARG A 19 -0.56 5.62 -15.24
N THR A 20 -0.46 5.97 -16.51
CA THR A 20 -1.59 5.96 -17.46
C THR A 20 -2.11 4.55 -17.64
N LEU A 21 -1.24 3.54 -17.76
CA LEU A 21 -1.63 2.14 -17.84
C LEU A 21 -2.33 1.66 -16.56
N THR A 22 -1.86 2.04 -15.38
CA THR A 22 -2.53 1.71 -14.10
C THR A 22 -3.90 2.38 -14.00
N ILE A 23 -4.01 3.68 -14.32
CA ILE A 23 -5.28 4.42 -14.29
C ILE A 23 -6.25 3.83 -15.31
N PHE A 24 -5.76 3.53 -16.52
CA PHE A 24 -6.55 2.91 -17.57
C PHE A 24 -7.01 1.53 -17.14
N ALA A 25 -6.12 0.66 -16.67
CA ALA A 25 -6.46 -0.70 -16.21
C ALA A 25 -7.49 -0.72 -15.08
N GLY A 26 -7.54 0.30 -14.22
CA GLY A 26 -8.55 0.46 -13.17
C GLY A 26 -9.85 1.15 -13.62
N SER A 27 -9.94 1.64 -14.85
CA SER A 27 -11.10 2.39 -15.35
C SER A 27 -12.24 1.49 -15.85
N THR A 28 -13.49 1.95 -15.70
CA THR A 28 -14.68 1.29 -16.27
C THR A 28 -14.57 1.08 -17.78
N THR A 29 -13.91 2.00 -18.48
CA THR A 29 -13.64 1.91 -19.91
C THR A 29 -12.72 0.73 -20.27
N ALA A 30 -11.66 0.48 -19.49
CA ALA A 30 -10.79 -0.67 -19.74
C ALA A 30 -11.47 -2.00 -19.41
N PHE A 31 -12.31 -2.02 -18.37
CA PHE A 31 -13.13 -3.20 -18.08
C PHE A 31 -14.08 -3.54 -19.23
N MET A 32 -14.78 -2.53 -19.77
CA MET A 32 -15.67 -2.71 -20.93
C MET A 32 -14.89 -3.17 -22.18
N LEU A 33 -13.69 -2.64 -22.40
CA LEU A 33 -12.83 -3.03 -23.52
C LEU A 33 -12.30 -4.47 -23.36
N ALA A 34 -11.90 -4.86 -22.15
CA ALA A 34 -11.49 -6.22 -21.83
C ALA A 34 -12.64 -7.22 -21.99
N LEU A 35 -13.84 -6.88 -21.49
CA LEU A 35 -15.03 -7.69 -21.65
C LEU A 35 -15.40 -7.88 -23.13
N THR A 36 -15.38 -6.80 -23.91
CA THR A 36 -15.64 -6.85 -25.35
C THR A 36 -14.60 -7.73 -26.06
N THR A 37 -13.33 -7.62 -25.66
CA THR A 37 -12.24 -8.44 -26.20
C THR A 37 -12.47 -9.93 -25.91
N VAL A 38 -12.87 -10.29 -24.70
CA VAL A 38 -13.21 -11.66 -24.29
C VAL A 38 -14.42 -12.19 -25.07
N LEU A 39 -15.44 -11.36 -25.30
CA LEU A 39 -16.61 -11.73 -26.08
C LEU A 39 -16.26 -11.97 -27.56
N ILE A 40 -15.52 -11.06 -28.18
CA ILE A 40 -15.02 -11.22 -29.56
C ILE A 40 -14.20 -12.50 -29.68
N TRP A 41 -13.31 -12.74 -28.71
CA TRP A 41 -12.53 -13.96 -28.65
C TRP A 41 -13.40 -15.22 -28.58
N GLY A 42 -14.38 -15.26 -27.67
CA GLY A 42 -15.31 -16.38 -27.54
C GLY A 42 -16.10 -16.66 -28.81
N ILE A 43 -16.55 -15.61 -29.51
CA ILE A 43 -17.29 -15.71 -30.78
C ILE A 43 -16.38 -16.18 -31.93
N SER A 44 -15.07 -15.86 -31.89
CA SER A 44 -14.11 -16.35 -32.88
C SER A 44 -13.71 -17.83 -32.69
N GLY A 45 -13.89 -18.40 -31.49
CA GLY A 45 -13.57 -19.80 -31.18
C GLY A 45 -14.25 -20.86 -32.08
N PRO A 46 -15.57 -20.76 -32.35
CA PRO A 46 -16.28 -21.63 -33.28
C PRO A 46 -15.71 -21.65 -34.71
N LEU A 47 -15.19 -20.51 -35.21
CA LEU A 47 -14.56 -20.43 -36.54
C LEU A 47 -13.29 -21.27 -36.61
N PHE A 48 -12.56 -21.39 -35.50
CA PHE A 48 -11.33 -22.18 -35.38
C PHE A 48 -11.53 -23.57 -34.77
N LYS A 49 -12.80 -24.01 -34.61
CA LYS A 49 -13.19 -25.30 -34.00
C LYS A 49 -12.56 -25.56 -32.62
N PHE A 50 -12.23 -24.50 -31.87
CA PHE A 50 -11.48 -24.61 -30.62
C PHE A 50 -10.21 -25.48 -30.74
N SER A 51 -9.43 -25.29 -31.81
CA SER A 51 -8.22 -26.08 -32.04
C SER A 51 -7.20 -25.96 -30.88
N MET A 52 -6.33 -26.97 -30.76
CA MET A 52 -5.27 -26.99 -29.73
C MET A 52 -4.37 -25.74 -29.81
N SER A 53 -4.04 -25.29 -31.02
CA SER A 53 -3.25 -24.06 -31.23
C SER A 53 -4.00 -22.79 -30.83
N TRP A 54 -5.31 -22.75 -31.02
CA TRP A 54 -6.17 -21.63 -30.62
C TRP A 54 -6.23 -21.47 -29.10
N LEU A 55 -6.43 -22.58 -28.38
CA LEU A 55 -6.42 -22.59 -26.90
C LEU A 55 -5.05 -22.26 -26.33
N LEU A 56 -3.97 -22.74 -26.95
CA LEU A 56 -2.60 -22.46 -26.53
C LEU A 56 -2.29 -20.95 -26.61
N MET A 57 -2.65 -20.30 -27.71
CA MET A 57 -2.42 -18.86 -27.92
C MET A 57 -2.99 -18.01 -26.76
N ILE A 58 -4.17 -18.38 -26.27
CA ILE A 58 -4.89 -17.61 -25.26
C ILE A 58 -4.39 -17.87 -23.87
N ASN A 59 -4.14 -19.13 -23.53
CA ASN A 59 -3.52 -19.47 -22.25
C ASN A 59 -2.14 -18.80 -22.13
N THR A 60 -1.32 -18.85 -23.19
CA THR A 60 -0.02 -18.19 -23.21
C THR A 60 -0.15 -16.66 -23.15
N GLY A 61 -1.03 -16.05 -23.96
CA GLY A 61 -1.22 -14.61 -23.99
C GLY A 61 -1.74 -14.04 -22.66
N THR A 62 -2.70 -14.74 -22.06
CA THR A 62 -3.27 -14.35 -20.77
C THR A 62 -2.24 -14.50 -19.66
N THR A 63 -1.43 -15.55 -19.66
CA THR A 63 -0.35 -15.75 -18.68
C THR A 63 0.66 -14.60 -18.73
N ILE A 64 1.09 -14.18 -19.94
CA ILE A 64 2.00 -13.03 -20.11
C ILE A 64 1.33 -11.74 -19.60
N SER A 65 0.07 -11.50 -19.97
CA SER A 65 -0.68 -10.32 -19.53
C SER A 65 -0.82 -10.26 -18.00
N THR A 66 -1.17 -11.39 -17.37
CA THR A 66 -1.28 -11.50 -15.92
C THR A 66 0.07 -11.28 -15.24
N PHE A 67 1.15 -11.85 -15.78
CA PHE A 67 2.50 -11.63 -15.25
C PHE A 67 2.85 -10.13 -15.28
N LEU A 68 2.61 -9.45 -16.41
CA LEU A 68 2.81 -8.00 -16.52
C LEU A 68 1.91 -7.21 -15.55
N MET A 69 0.66 -7.62 -15.37
CA MET A 69 -0.29 -6.98 -14.47
C MET A 69 0.19 -7.03 -13.02
N VAL A 70 0.75 -8.16 -12.57
CA VAL A 70 1.34 -8.29 -11.22
C VAL A 70 2.44 -7.23 -11.01
N PHE A 71 3.37 -7.06 -11.94
CA PHE A 71 4.40 -6.03 -11.83
C PHE A 71 3.85 -4.61 -11.86
N LEU A 72 2.83 -4.35 -12.71
CA LEU A 72 2.20 -3.03 -12.77
C LEU A 72 1.47 -2.69 -11.47
N ILE A 73 0.76 -3.66 -10.88
CA ILE A 73 0.10 -3.52 -9.59
C ILE A 73 1.13 -3.29 -8.49
N GLN A 74 2.18 -4.12 -8.41
CA GLN A 74 3.25 -3.95 -7.42
C GLN A 74 3.90 -2.58 -7.53
N ARG A 75 4.17 -2.08 -8.74
CA ARG A 75 4.72 -0.75 -8.97
C ARG A 75 3.78 0.36 -8.52
N ALA A 76 2.49 0.23 -8.79
CA ALA A 76 1.48 1.18 -8.34
C ALA A 76 1.37 1.19 -6.81
N GLN A 77 1.27 0.01 -6.21
CA GLN A 77 1.19 -0.20 -4.77
C GLN A 77 2.44 0.31 -4.05
N ASN A 78 3.65 0.08 -4.57
CA ASN A 78 4.88 0.61 -3.98
C ASN A 78 4.89 2.15 -3.91
N LYS A 79 4.38 2.81 -4.96
CA LYS A 79 4.28 4.28 -4.98
C LYS A 79 3.21 4.78 -4.01
N GLU A 80 2.09 4.08 -3.92
CA GLU A 80 1.00 4.43 -3.01
C GLU A 80 1.41 4.23 -1.54
N SER A 81 2.08 3.13 -1.22
CA SER A 81 2.64 2.85 0.12
C SER A 81 3.57 3.97 0.59
N LEU A 82 4.51 4.41 -0.26
CA LEU A 82 5.40 5.52 0.06
C LEU A 82 4.63 6.84 0.31
N ALA A 83 3.61 7.11 -0.50
CA ALA A 83 2.80 8.31 -0.32
C ALA A 83 1.99 8.28 0.99
N LEU A 84 1.51 7.10 1.40
CA LEU A 84 0.84 6.91 2.69
C LEU A 84 1.81 7.10 3.86
N GLN A 85 3.00 6.51 3.80
CA GLN A 85 4.05 6.68 4.80
C GLN A 85 4.38 8.16 5.02
N LEU A 86 4.62 8.93 3.95
CA LEU A 86 4.92 10.36 4.04
C LEU A 86 3.77 11.17 4.66
N LYS A 87 2.51 10.86 4.30
CA LYS A 87 1.34 11.51 4.89
C LYS A 87 1.19 11.21 6.38
N LEU A 88 1.43 9.97 6.79
CA LEU A 88 1.40 9.57 8.20
C LEU A 88 2.52 10.23 8.99
N ASN A 89 3.74 10.28 8.43
CA ASN A 89 4.87 10.96 9.04
C ASN A 89 4.59 12.44 9.29
N GLU A 90 3.94 13.15 8.35
CA GLU A 90 3.50 14.55 8.55
C GLU A 90 2.48 14.67 9.70
N ILE A 91 1.48 13.79 9.76
CA ILE A 91 0.46 13.81 10.81
C ILE A 91 1.07 13.53 12.19
N ILE A 92 1.96 12.54 12.30
CA ILE A 92 2.64 12.19 13.55
C ILE A 92 3.53 13.36 14.00
N ALA A 93 4.31 13.95 13.08
CA ALA A 93 5.19 15.08 13.40
C ALA A 93 4.41 16.34 13.82
N ALA A 94 3.21 16.57 13.27
CA ALA A 94 2.36 17.71 13.60
C ALA A 94 1.53 17.50 14.89
N THR A 95 1.43 16.28 15.40
CA THR A 95 0.60 15.96 16.58
C THR A 95 1.38 16.16 17.87
N THR A 96 1.00 17.16 18.67
CA THR A 96 1.56 17.38 20.02
C THR A 96 1.31 16.18 20.92
N GLY A 97 2.39 15.60 21.47
CA GLY A 97 2.33 14.40 22.32
C GLY A 97 2.54 13.08 21.57
N ALA A 98 2.52 13.08 20.23
CA ALA A 98 2.96 11.92 19.46
C ALA A 98 4.49 11.79 19.54
N SER A 99 4.97 10.56 19.68
CA SER A 99 6.40 10.30 19.80
C SER A 99 7.07 10.36 18.44
N ASN A 100 8.05 11.28 18.30
CA ASN A 100 8.88 11.41 17.11
C ASN A 100 9.61 10.11 16.71
N ARG A 101 9.71 9.13 17.62
CA ARG A 101 10.32 7.81 17.33
C ARG A 101 9.46 6.92 16.43
N LEU A 102 8.20 7.29 16.19
CA LEU A 102 7.31 6.61 15.25
C LEU A 102 7.34 7.22 13.84
N VAL A 103 7.96 8.38 13.68
CA VAL A 103 8.21 8.96 12.36
C VAL A 103 9.26 8.12 11.65
N ASP A 104 9.01 7.79 10.38
CA ASP A 104 9.93 7.02 9.53
C ASP A 104 10.18 5.58 10.02
N ILE A 105 9.21 5.01 10.74
CA ILE A 105 9.29 3.67 11.33
C ILE A 105 9.53 2.57 10.29
N GLU A 106 9.10 2.77 9.04
CA GLU A 106 9.25 1.84 7.93
C GLU A 106 10.71 1.58 7.52
N ASN A 107 11.62 2.49 7.87
CA ASN A 107 13.04 2.41 7.52
C ASN A 107 13.90 1.80 8.64
N LEU A 108 13.30 1.48 9.79
CA LEU A 108 14.00 0.80 10.89
C LEU A 108 14.33 -0.65 10.53
N SER A 109 15.43 -1.16 11.08
CA SER A 109 15.71 -2.59 11.02
C SER A 109 14.64 -3.39 11.76
N GLU A 110 14.46 -4.67 11.42
CA GLU A 110 13.51 -5.53 12.15
C GLU A 110 13.83 -5.63 13.65
N GLU A 111 15.11 -5.59 14.00
CA GLU A 111 15.62 -5.64 15.37
C GLU A 111 15.22 -4.38 16.15
N ASP A 112 15.44 -3.21 15.54
CA ASP A 112 15.05 -1.92 16.11
C ASP A 112 13.53 -1.81 16.26
N LEU A 113 12.77 -2.31 15.29
CA LEU A 113 11.31 -2.28 15.29
C LEU A 113 10.73 -3.17 16.40
N LYS A 114 11.33 -4.35 16.65
CA LYS A 114 11.01 -5.21 17.80
C LYS A 114 11.33 -4.54 19.13
N LEU A 115 12.51 -3.92 19.24
CA LEU A 115 12.91 -3.21 20.46
C LEU A 115 11.96 -2.04 20.76
N LEU A 116 11.61 -1.26 19.74
CA LEU A 116 10.66 -0.17 19.85
C LEU A 116 9.28 -0.68 20.31
N LYS A 117 8.78 -1.77 19.71
CA LYS A 117 7.52 -2.41 20.12
C LYS A 117 7.54 -2.80 21.60
N VAL A 118 8.61 -3.43 22.07
CA VAL A 118 8.76 -3.81 23.48
C VAL A 118 8.74 -2.60 24.41
N GLN A 119 9.42 -1.51 24.05
CA GLN A 119 9.42 -0.28 24.84
C GLN A 119 8.02 0.34 24.94
N TYR A 120 7.27 0.40 23.84
CA TYR A 120 5.89 0.90 23.87
C TYR A 120 4.95 0.00 24.66
N SER A 121 5.02 -1.32 24.46
CA SER A 121 4.20 -2.25 25.24
C SER A 121 4.43 -2.11 26.74
N LYS A 122 5.68 -1.91 27.17
CA LYS A 122 5.99 -1.62 28.59
C LYS A 122 5.38 -0.30 29.06
N LEU A 123 5.49 0.77 28.26
CA LEU A 123 4.88 2.06 28.60
C LEU A 123 3.36 1.94 28.74
N THR A 124 2.68 1.23 27.84
CA THR A 124 1.23 1.02 27.91
C THR A 124 0.82 0.28 29.18
N ILE A 125 1.54 -0.79 29.56
CA ILE A 125 1.28 -1.55 30.79
C ILE A 125 1.48 -0.66 32.03
N LEU A 126 2.56 0.14 32.06
CA LEU A 126 2.82 1.07 33.16
C LEU A 126 1.73 2.14 33.29
N PHE A 127 1.17 2.62 32.16
CA PHE A 127 0.04 3.55 32.20
C PHE A 127 -1.26 2.88 32.65
N GLU A 128 -1.49 1.60 32.34
CA GLU A 128 -2.64 0.84 32.87
C GLU A 128 -2.50 0.60 34.38
N GLU A 129 -1.33 0.15 34.86
CA GLU A 129 -1.07 -0.04 36.30
C GLU A 129 -1.17 1.28 37.09
N ASP A 130 -0.58 2.37 36.59
CA ASP A 130 -0.62 3.68 37.27
C ASP A 130 -2.01 4.33 37.23
N TYR A 131 -2.88 3.93 36.28
CA TYR A 131 -4.29 4.33 36.24
C TYR A 131 -5.14 3.52 37.22
N ASP A 132 -4.86 2.22 37.38
CA ASP A 132 -5.54 1.34 38.33
C ASP A 132 -5.22 1.74 39.78
N ILE A 133 -3.95 2.01 40.08
CA ILE A 133 -3.49 2.47 41.41
C ILE A 133 -4.11 3.84 41.78
N LYS A 134 -4.26 4.74 40.81
CA LYS A 134 -4.89 6.07 41.04
C LYS A 134 -6.40 5.99 41.26
N GLN A 135 -7.09 4.97 40.73
CA GLN A 135 -8.50 4.74 41.06
C GLN A 135 -8.67 4.08 42.44
N GLU A 136 -7.84 3.10 42.80
CA GLU A 136 -7.93 2.45 44.12
C GLU A 136 -7.62 3.42 45.27
N HIS A 137 -6.68 4.37 45.10
CA HIS A 137 -6.35 5.36 46.13
C HIS A 137 -7.28 6.59 46.18
N SER A 138 -8.23 6.75 45.25
CA SER A 138 -9.14 7.92 45.24
C SER A 138 -10.49 7.68 45.94
N VAL A 139 -10.79 6.45 46.40
CA VAL A 139 -12.10 6.13 47.01
C VAL A 139 -12.12 6.30 48.54
N GLU A 140 -10.98 6.58 49.19
CA GLU A 140 -10.90 6.53 50.67
C GLU A 140 -10.36 7.79 51.36
N GLU A 141 -10.44 8.97 50.73
CA GLU A 141 -10.09 10.25 51.37
C GLU A 141 -11.18 11.33 51.23
N THR A 142 -12.44 10.95 51.41
CA THR A 142 -13.50 11.88 51.88
C THR A 142 -14.50 11.08 52.69
N ASP A 143 -14.16 10.81 53.96
CA ASP A 143 -15.07 10.83 55.11
C ASP A 143 -14.31 10.30 56.33
N THR A 144 -13.71 11.21 57.10
CA THR A 144 -13.79 11.31 58.57
C THR A 144 -12.96 12.48 59.09
#